data_AF-A0A4S1ZAZ7-F1
#
_entry.id   AF-A0A4S1ZAZ7-F1
#
_cell.length_a   1.000
_cell.length_b   1.000
_cell.length_c   1.000
_cell.angle_alpha   90.00
_cell.angle_beta   90.00
_cell.angle_gamma   90.00
#
_symmetry.space_group_name_H-M   'P 1'
#
loop_
_entity.id
_entity.type
_entity.pdbx_description
1 polymer ?
#
loop_
_entity_poly.entity_id
_entity_poly.type
_entity_poly.pdbx_seq_one_letter_code
_entity_poly.pdbx_strand_id
1 'polypeptide(L)'
;MATYNGAKYLREQVDSILNQDLTKYPDAELELLVSDDLSTDDTVKILESYNDSRIKIYHHTDKDKHRHKYARPFFLSTANFGHAMSKATGDYIFLSDQDDVWLPLKVSKTLDLLQENKGGG
;
A
#
# COMPACT_ATOMS: atom_id res chain seq x y z
N MET A 1 0.30 0.84 -1.42
CA MET A 1 -0.48 -0.07 -2.28
C MET A 1 -0.99 0.72 -3.48
N ALA A 2 -0.89 0.15 -4.67
CA ALA A 2 -1.45 0.71 -5.89
C ALA A 2 -2.67 -0.12 -6.31
N THR A 3 -3.83 0.51 -6.51
CA THR A 3 -5.07 -0.20 -6.89
C THR A 3 -5.60 0.21 -8.26
N TYR A 4 -6.16 -0.76 -8.97
CA TYR A 4 -6.96 -0.62 -10.18
C TYR A 4 -7.85 -1.84 -10.38
N ASN A 5 -9.16 -1.68 -10.18
CA ASN A 5 -10.18 -2.73 -10.30
C ASN A 5 -9.85 -4.01 -9.48
N GLY A 6 -9.46 -3.83 -8.22
CA GLY A 6 -8.99 -4.86 -7.30
C GLY A 6 -10.05 -5.36 -6.30
N ALA A 7 -11.32 -5.00 -6.46
CA ALA A 7 -12.36 -5.20 -5.44
C ALA A 7 -12.47 -6.64 -4.90
N LYS A 8 -12.12 -7.63 -5.74
CA LYS A 8 -12.18 -9.06 -5.40
C LYS A 8 -11.26 -9.47 -4.24
N TYR A 9 -10.05 -8.90 -4.16
CA TYR A 9 -9.02 -9.33 -3.20
C TYR A 9 -8.72 -8.26 -2.14
N LEU A 10 -9.21 -7.04 -2.37
CA LEU A 10 -8.85 -5.87 -1.59
C LEU A 10 -9.14 -6.00 -0.09
N ARG A 11 -10.26 -6.63 0.30
CA ARG A 11 -10.62 -6.78 1.72
C ARG A 11 -9.61 -7.65 2.46
N GLU A 12 -9.38 -8.87 1.94
CA GLU A 12 -8.45 -9.82 2.55
C GLU A 12 -7.04 -9.24 2.63
N GLN A 13 -6.63 -8.53 1.58
CA GLN A 13 -5.35 -7.84 1.57
C GLN A 13 -5.26 -6.75 2.64
N VAL A 14 -6.20 -5.80 2.66
CA VAL A 14 -6.18 -4.68 3.61
C VAL A 14 -6.21 -5.22 5.04
N ASP A 15 -7.05 -6.22 5.31
CA ASP A 15 -7.13 -6.89 6.61
C ASP A 15 -5.79 -7.54 6.98
N SER A 16 -5.11 -8.19 6.03
CA SER A 16 -3.80 -8.83 6.29
C SER A 16 -2.69 -7.82 6.62
N ILE A 17 -2.77 -6.61 6.07
CA ILE A 17 -1.82 -5.52 6.34
C ILE A 17 -2.12 -4.87 7.69
N LEU A 18 -3.39 -4.54 7.97
CA LEU A 18 -3.79 -3.86 9.20
C LEU A 18 -3.61 -4.73 10.45
N ASN A 19 -3.59 -6.05 10.29
CA ASN A 19 -3.38 -7.05 11.35
C ASN A 19 -1.94 -7.56 11.45
N GLN A 20 -0.94 -6.86 10.91
CA GLN A 20 0.46 -7.21 11.13
C GLN A 20 0.82 -7.13 12.62
N ASP A 21 1.53 -8.14 13.12
CA ASP A 21 2.00 -8.18 14.50
C ASP A 21 3.30 -7.39 14.64
N LEU A 22 3.15 -6.21 15.26
CA LEU A 22 4.23 -5.28 15.59
C LEU A 22 4.47 -5.18 17.09
N THR A 23 4.02 -6.15 17.89
CA THR A 23 4.17 -6.13 19.36
C THR A 23 5.62 -5.99 19.84
N LYS A 24 6.59 -6.46 19.04
CA LYS A 24 8.03 -6.28 19.29
C LYS A 24 8.51 -4.83 19.11
N TYR A 25 7.75 -3.99 18.42
CA TYR A 25 8.09 -2.61 18.09
C TYR A 25 7.02 -1.67 18.63
N PRO A 26 6.99 -1.40 19.95
CA PRO A 26 5.92 -0.64 20.58
C PRO A 26 5.81 0.82 20.10
N ASP A 27 6.90 1.37 19.56
CA ASP A 27 6.93 2.73 18.99
C ASP A 27 6.62 2.76 17.47
N ALA A 28 6.35 1.59 16.86
CA ALA A 28 6.08 1.52 15.43
C ALA A 28 4.63 1.88 15.10
N GLU A 29 4.45 2.87 14.24
CA GLU A 29 3.17 3.26 13.68
C GLU A 29 3.02 2.70 12.25
N LEU A 30 1.90 2.04 11.98
CA LEU A 30 1.58 1.51 10.65
C LEU A 30 0.69 2.50 9.89
N GLU A 31 1.13 2.94 8.72
CA GLU A 31 0.26 3.64 7.75
C GLU A 31 0.09 2.82 6.46
N LEU A 32 -1.15 2.75 5.97
CA LEU A 32 -1.48 2.13 4.69
C LEU A 32 -1.84 3.21 3.68
N LEU A 33 -0.90 3.50 2.79
CA LEU A 33 -1.08 4.47 1.72
C LEU A 33 -1.60 3.74 0.48
N VAL A 34 -2.77 4.14 0.01
CA VAL A 34 -3.41 3.57 -1.16
C VAL A 34 -3.51 4.63 -2.24
N SER A 35 -2.99 4.34 -3.42
CA SER A 35 -3.17 5.18 -4.59
C SER A 35 -4.03 4.43 -5.61
N ASP A 36 -5.19 4.98 -5.92
CA ASP A 36 -6.16 4.38 -6.84
C ASP A 36 -6.10 5.05 -8.21
N ASP A 37 -5.92 4.24 -9.25
CA ASP A 37 -5.79 4.70 -10.64
C ASP A 37 -7.14 4.67 -11.37
N LEU A 38 -8.16 5.30 -10.77
CA LEU A 38 -9.50 5.46 -11.32
C LEU A 38 -10.24 4.12 -11.51
N SER A 39 -10.28 3.31 -10.46
CA SER A 39 -11.08 2.09 -10.45
C SER A 39 -12.55 2.39 -10.75
N THR A 40 -13.17 1.54 -11.57
CA THR A 40 -14.59 1.66 -11.94
C THR A 40 -15.46 0.59 -11.28
N ASP A 41 -14.86 -0.32 -10.53
CA ASP A 41 -15.53 -1.31 -9.69
C ASP A 41 -15.71 -0.79 -8.25
N ASP A 42 -16.02 -1.69 -7.31
CA ASP A 42 -16.23 -1.33 -5.91
C ASP A 42 -14.93 -1.11 -5.10
N THR A 43 -13.74 -1.07 -5.73
CA THR A 43 -12.45 -0.92 -5.04
C THR A 43 -12.43 0.28 -4.10
N VAL A 44 -12.79 1.47 -4.61
CA VAL A 44 -12.80 2.70 -3.81
C VAL A 44 -13.82 2.62 -2.67
N LYS A 45 -15.02 2.10 -2.95
CA LYS A 45 -16.05 1.94 -1.91
C LYS A 45 -15.62 0.99 -0.80
N ILE A 46 -14.89 -0.08 -1.14
CA ILE A 46 -14.33 -1.00 -0.16
C ILE A 46 -13.32 -0.26 0.72
N LEU A 47 -12.38 0.48 0.12
CA LEU A 47 -11.38 1.26 0.88
C LEU A 47 -12.03 2.28 1.80
N GLU A 48 -13.02 3.03 1.31
CA GLU A 48 -13.76 4.04 2.08
C GLU A 48 -14.63 3.41 3.19
N SER A 49 -14.98 2.13 3.09
CA SER A 49 -15.75 1.42 4.12
C SER A 49 -14.92 1.12 5.39
N TYR A 50 -13.59 1.19 5.30
CA TYR A 50 -12.72 1.03 6.45
C TYR A 50 -12.69 2.31 7.30
N ASN A 51 -13.24 2.25 8.50
CA ASN A 51 -13.14 3.33 9.49
C ASN A 51 -11.84 3.21 10.30
N ASP A 52 -10.69 3.19 9.60
CA ASP A 52 -9.36 3.06 10.20
C ASP A 52 -8.48 4.23 9.77
N SER A 53 -8.03 5.03 10.74
CA SER A 53 -7.24 6.24 10.50
C SER A 53 -5.85 5.98 9.91
N ARG A 54 -5.39 4.72 9.94
CA ARG A 54 -4.11 4.31 9.33
C ARG A 54 -4.20 4.28 7.81
N ILE A 55 -5.40 4.18 7.23
CA ILE A 55 -5.59 4.12 5.78
C ILE A 55 -5.68 5.54 5.22
N LYS A 56 -4.82 5.87 4.27
CA LYS A 56 -4.85 7.13 3.52
C LYS A 56 -5.03 6.82 2.04
N ILE A 57 -6.14 7.28 1.47
CA ILE A 57 -6.51 7.01 0.08
C ILE A 57 -6.20 8.26 -0.76
N TYR A 58 -5.50 8.06 -1.87
CA TYR A 58 -5.18 9.08 -2.85
C TYR A 58 -5.75 8.67 -4.20
N HIS A 59 -6.52 9.56 -4.83
CA HIS A 59 -7.11 9.30 -6.13
C HIS A 59 -6.33 10.02 -7.22
N HIS A 60 -6.05 9.32 -8.31
CA HIS A 60 -5.71 9.99 -9.55
C HIS A 60 -6.92 10.76 -10.08
N THR A 61 -6.67 11.89 -10.73
CA THR A 61 -7.73 12.74 -11.30
C THR A 61 -7.88 12.50 -12.79
N ASP A 62 -8.99 12.95 -13.39
CA ASP A 62 -9.18 12.89 -14.85
C ASP A 62 -8.06 13.57 -15.65
N LYS A 63 -7.35 14.54 -15.06
CA LYS A 63 -6.19 15.17 -15.69
C LYS A 63 -5.00 14.22 -15.83
N ASP A 64 -4.92 13.20 -14.97
CA ASP A 64 -3.91 12.15 -14.99
C ASP A 64 -4.21 11.08 -16.05
N LYS A 65 -5.46 10.99 -16.55
CA LYS A 65 -5.86 10.07 -17.64
C LYS A 65 -5.09 10.29 -18.94
N HIS A 66 -4.57 11.50 -19.19
CA HIS A 66 -3.73 11.73 -20.37
C HIS A 66 -2.42 10.91 -20.35
N ARG A 67 -1.98 10.44 -19.17
CA ARG A 67 -0.85 9.51 -19.05
C ARG A 67 -1.18 8.13 -19.64
N HIS A 68 -2.43 7.68 -19.52
CA HIS A 68 -2.89 6.36 -19.96
C HIS A 68 -2.93 6.18 -21.48
N LYS A 69 -3.15 7.25 -22.24
CA LYS A 69 -3.33 7.16 -23.71
C LYS A 69 -2.05 6.75 -24.47
N TYR A 70 -0.87 7.00 -23.89
CA TYR A 70 0.42 6.76 -24.54
C TYR A 70 1.41 5.96 -23.69
N ALA A 71 1.11 5.69 -22.41
CA ALA A 71 1.98 4.91 -21.53
C ALA A 71 1.71 3.41 -21.68
N ARG A 72 2.79 2.61 -21.65
CA ARG A 72 2.65 1.15 -21.51
C ARG A 72 2.12 0.82 -20.10
N PRO A 73 1.36 -0.28 -19.93
CA PRO A 73 0.76 -0.67 -18.65
C PRO A 73 1.74 -0.69 -17.47
N PHE A 74 2.98 -1.12 -17.70
CA PHE A 74 4.03 -1.10 -16.67
C PHE A 74 4.30 0.29 -16.08
N PHE A 75 4.34 1.32 -16.92
CA PHE A 75 4.58 2.69 -16.47
C PHE A 75 3.42 3.26 -15.65
N LEU A 76 2.20 2.75 -15.86
CA LEU A 76 1.02 3.16 -15.11
C LEU A 76 1.07 2.61 -13.68
N SER A 77 1.40 1.32 -13.51
CA SER A 77 1.61 0.72 -12.20
C SER A 77 2.76 1.40 -11.44
N THR A 78 3.91 1.62 -12.09
CA THR A 78 5.05 2.32 -11.46
C THR A 78 4.70 3.75 -11.05
N ALA A 79 3.95 4.49 -11.87
CA ALA A 79 3.51 5.84 -11.53
C ALA A 79 2.54 5.85 -10.34
N ASN A 80 1.63 4.88 -10.27
CA ASN A 80 0.68 4.75 -9.17
C ASN A 80 1.38 4.44 -7.85
N PHE A 81 2.34 3.50 -7.86
CA PHE A 81 3.21 3.23 -6.71
C PHE A 81 4.04 4.45 -6.31
N GLY A 82 4.62 5.15 -7.30
CA GLY A 82 5.41 6.37 -7.06
C GLY A 82 4.58 7.46 -6.39
N HIS A 83 3.30 7.59 -6.76
CA HIS A 83 2.40 8.55 -6.12
C HIS A 83 2.15 8.19 -4.65
N ALA A 84 1.80 6.94 -4.34
CA ALA A 84 1.64 6.48 -2.94
C ALA A 84 2.93 6.68 -2.14
N MET A 85 4.08 6.32 -2.72
CA MET A 85 5.39 6.43 -2.07
C MET A 85 5.77 7.88 -1.78
N SER A 86 5.40 8.83 -2.66
CA SER A 86 5.65 10.27 -2.42
C SER A 86 4.92 10.85 -1.21
N LYS A 87 3.95 10.11 -0.65
CA LYS A 87 3.17 10.49 0.53
C LYS A 87 3.64 9.78 1.81
N ALA A 88 4.58 8.85 1.69
CA ALA A 88 5.07 8.07 2.83
C ALA A 88 5.91 8.90 3.78
N THR A 89 5.67 8.66 5.07
CA THR A 89 6.35 9.35 6.18
C THR A 89 7.12 8.41 7.09
N GLY A 90 6.85 7.10 7.02
CA GLY A 90 7.54 6.09 7.82
C GLY A 90 9.00 5.84 7.40
N ASP A 91 9.82 5.37 8.35
CA ASP A 91 11.23 5.05 8.14
C ASP A 91 11.45 3.82 7.24
N TYR A 92 10.46 2.93 7.19
CA TYR A 92 10.47 1.70 6.41
C TYR A 92 9.27 1.67 5.48
N ILE A 93 9.52 1.44 4.19
CA ILE A 93 8.48 1.36 3.17
C ILE A 93 8.39 -0.07 2.66
N PHE A 94 7.20 -0.65 2.79
CA PHE A 94 6.85 -1.96 2.24
C PHE A 94 5.90 -1.77 1.07
N LEU A 95 6.28 -2.28 -0.11
CA LEU A 95 5.42 -2.28 -1.29
C LEU A 95 4.49 -3.50 -1.25
N SER A 96 3.24 -3.30 -1.68
CA SER A 96 2.24 -4.37 -1.81
C SER A 96 1.48 -4.22 -3.12
N ASP A 97 1.38 -5.31 -3.87
CA ASP A 97 0.47 -5.45 -5.02
C ASP A 97 -0.94 -5.77 -4.55
N GLN A 98 -1.97 -5.39 -5.32
CA GLN A 98 -3.39 -5.39 -4.91
C GLN A 98 -4.04 -6.77 -4.71
N ASP A 99 -3.28 -7.86 -4.80
CA ASP A 99 -3.71 -9.25 -4.63
C ASP A 99 -2.82 -10.05 -3.66
N ASP A 100 -1.94 -9.37 -2.92
CA ASP A 100 -1.05 -9.99 -1.93
C ASP A 100 -1.68 -10.09 -0.54
N VAL A 101 -1.71 -11.31 0.01
CA VAL A 101 -2.04 -11.55 1.42
C VAL A 101 -0.76 -11.66 2.25
N TRP A 102 -0.62 -10.83 3.27
CA TRP A 102 0.56 -10.81 4.13
C TRP A 102 0.40 -11.74 5.32
N LEU A 103 1.40 -12.61 5.55
CA LEU A 103 1.45 -13.39 6.79
C LEU A 103 1.60 -12.47 8.00
N PRO A 104 1.01 -12.78 9.18
CA PRO A 104 0.95 -11.86 10.32
C PRO A 104 2.31 -11.34 10.82
N LEU A 105 3.37 -12.15 10.66
CA LEU A 105 4.73 -11.84 11.12
C LEU A 105 5.64 -11.31 9.99
N LYS A 106 5.10 -11.01 8.81
CA LYS A 106 5.90 -10.61 7.64
C LYS A 106 6.71 -9.35 7.95
N VAL A 107 6.04 -8.29 8.41
CA VAL A 107 6.69 -7.00 8.68
C VAL A 107 7.70 -7.12 9.81
N SER A 108 7.31 -7.70 10.95
CA SER A 108 8.20 -7.80 12.11
C SER A 108 9.45 -8.62 11.85
N LYS A 109 9.34 -9.75 11.13
CA LYS A 109 10.52 -10.53 10.71
C LYS A 109 11.42 -9.78 9.74
N THR A 110 10.86 -8.99 8.83
CA THR A 110 11.67 -8.15 7.94
C THR A 110 12.40 -7.06 8.71
N LEU A 111 11.75 -6.43 9.68
CA LEU A 111 12.38 -5.42 10.54
C LEU A 111 13.52 -6.01 11.38
N ASP A 112 13.33 -7.22 11.95
CA ASP A 112 14.38 -7.93 12.72
C ASP A 112 15.66 -8.02 11.87
N LEU A 113 15.56 -8.50 10.63
CA LEU A 113 16.69 -8.64 9.71
C LEU A 113 17.32 -7.29 9.29
N LEU A 114 16.51 -6.25 9.11
CA LEU A 114 17.01 -4.93 8.73
C LEU A 114 17.75 -4.24 9.90
N GLN A 115 17.33 -4.49 11.14
CA GLN A 115 17.98 -3.93 12.32
C GLN A 115 19.26 -4.68 12.69
N GLU A 116 19.29 -6.01 12.58
CA GLU A 116 20.49 -6.82 12.79
C GLU A 116 21.66 -6.38 11.90
N ASN A 117 21.37 -5.98 10.65
CA ASN A 117 22.39 -5.54 9.69
C ASN A 117 22.86 -4.08 9.87
N LYS A 118 22.23 -3.27 10.74
CA LYS A 118 22.69 -1.91 11.05
C LYS A 118 23.90 -1.87 12.01
N GLY A 119 24.26 -2.99 12.63
CA GLY A 119 25.38 -3.11 13.56
C GLY A 119 26.75 -3.44 12.94
N GLY A 120 26.87 -3.47 11.61
CA GLY A 120 28.08 -3.84 10.88
C GLY A 120 28.84 -2.66 10.24
N GLY A 121 28.95 -1.54 10.94
CA GLY A 121 29.69 -0.33 10.50
C GLY A 121 30.84 0.02 11.44
#